data_AF-A0A3Q2CLN5-F1
#
_entry.id   AF-A0A3Q2CLN5-F1
#
_cell.length_a   1.000
_cell.length_b   1.000
_cell.length_c   1.000
_cell.angle_alpha   90.00
_cell.angle_beta   90.00
_cell.angle_gamma   90.00
#
_symmetry.space_group_name_H-M   'P 1'
#
loop_
_entity.id
_entity.type
_entity.pdbx_description
1 polymer ?
#
loop_
_entity_poly.entity_id
_entity_poly.type
_entity_poly.pdbx_seq_one_letter_code
_entity_poly.pdbx_strand_id
1 'polypeptide(L)'
;MKAWPEKASRMRRVITDILPVDVHCSQPIAAESLPVAGADCLVSCFCLESVSPDLPAFTRALGHIGKLLRPGGHLMLIGALGESYYFGGPGVRIPVVPLNEAQVCDSLKESGYTLIRLEVYTLAPSIQHLQAPSKSEVNK
;
A
#
# COMPACT_ATOMS: atom_id res chain seq x y z
N MET A 1 29.97 -5.73 -7.35
CA MET A 1 28.99 -6.34 -6.42
C MET A 1 29.06 -5.77 -4.98
N LYS A 2 29.44 -4.50 -4.75
CA LYS A 2 29.44 -3.87 -3.40
C LYS A 2 28.13 -3.16 -3.01
N ALA A 3 27.14 -3.13 -3.91
CA ALA A 3 25.99 -2.23 -3.78
C ALA A 3 24.95 -2.62 -2.70
N TRP A 4 24.77 -3.90 -2.35
CA TRP A 4 23.71 -4.30 -1.41
C TRP A 4 24.00 -3.93 0.05
N PRO A 5 25.18 -4.28 0.63
CA PRO A 5 25.47 -3.92 2.01
C PRO A 5 25.46 -2.41 2.25
N GLU A 6 25.95 -1.63 1.28
CA GLU A 6 25.93 -0.16 1.31
C GLU A 6 24.50 0.40 1.27
N LYS A 7 23.65 -0.09 0.36
CA LYS A 7 22.23 0.30 0.29
C LYS A 7 21.47 -0.05 1.57
N ALA A 8 21.65 -1.25 2.11
CA ALA A 8 21.00 -1.68 3.34
C ALA A 8 21.44 -0.84 4.55
N SER A 9 22.73 -0.51 4.63
CA SER A 9 23.26 0.33 5.70
C SER A 9 22.75 1.78 5.60
N ARG A 10 22.65 2.32 4.38
CA ARG A 10 22.02 3.62 4.15
C ARG A 10 20.55 3.60 4.58
N MET A 11 19.79 2.57 4.22
CA MET A 11 18.37 2.44 4.60
C MET A 11 18.20 2.45 6.12
N ARG A 12 18.95 1.61 6.84
CA ARG A 12 18.91 1.57 8.31
C ARG A 12 19.25 2.91 8.97
N ARG A 13 20.10 3.73 8.34
CA ARG A 13 20.49 5.04 8.88
C ARG A 13 19.41 6.11 8.70
N VAL A 14 18.58 6.01 7.66
CA VAL A 14 17.56 7.05 7.34
C VAL A 14 16.19 6.74 7.93
N ILE A 15 15.93 5.49 8.33
CA ILE A 15 14.73 5.14 9.11
C ILE A 15 14.94 5.65 10.52
N THR A 16 14.12 6.62 10.94
CA THR A 16 14.18 7.20 12.28
C THR A 16 13.25 6.49 13.25
N ASP A 17 12.08 6.06 12.78
CA ASP A 17 10.99 5.58 13.62
C ASP A 17 10.27 4.37 13.00
N ILE A 18 9.71 3.54 13.86
CA ILE A 18 8.80 2.44 13.50
C ILE A 18 7.56 2.60 14.37
N LEU A 19 6.42 2.84 13.73
CA LEU A 19 5.20 3.28 14.41
C LEU A 19 4.04 2.33 14.10
N PRO A 20 3.10 2.13 15.06
CA PRO A 20 1.82 1.52 14.75
C PRO A 20 1.03 2.44 13.81
N VAL A 21 0.26 1.83 12.90
CA VAL A 21 -0.61 2.55 11.97
C VAL A 21 -1.94 1.81 11.79
N ASP A 22 -3.04 2.55 11.78
CA ASP A 22 -4.37 2.08 11.37
C ASP A 22 -4.98 3.04 10.36
N VAL A 23 -5.02 2.65 9.10
CA VAL A 23 -5.52 3.50 8.00
C VAL A 23 -7.04 3.75 8.06
N HIS A 24 -7.78 2.95 8.82
CA HIS A 24 -9.22 3.16 9.01
C HIS A 24 -9.54 4.15 10.12
N CYS A 25 -8.55 4.52 10.93
CA CYS A 25 -8.65 5.62 11.88
C CYS A 25 -8.49 6.97 11.15
N SER A 26 -9.32 7.95 11.50
CA SER A 26 -9.27 9.30 10.92
C SER A 26 -7.93 10.02 11.17
N GLN A 27 -7.20 9.54 12.18
CA GLN A 27 -5.83 9.84 12.54
C GLN A 27 -5.03 8.52 12.53
N PRO A 28 -4.35 8.18 11.41
CA PRO A 28 -3.74 6.86 11.26
C PRO A 28 -2.54 6.55 12.15
N ILE A 29 -1.84 7.58 12.63
CA ILE A 29 -0.69 7.52 13.53
C ILE A 29 -0.82 8.59 14.61
N ALA A 30 -0.06 8.50 15.71
CA ALA A 30 -0.10 9.49 16.78
C ALA A 30 0.28 10.91 16.27
N ALA A 31 -0.36 11.96 16.78
CA ALA A 31 -0.27 13.33 16.26
C ALA A 31 1.16 13.87 16.26
N GLU A 32 1.92 13.50 17.28
CA GLU A 32 3.29 13.90 17.56
C GLU A 32 4.32 13.15 16.71
N SER A 33 3.88 12.14 15.93
CA SER A 33 4.77 11.28 15.13
C SER A 33 5.33 11.97 13.89
N LEU A 34 4.72 13.06 13.43
CA LEU A 34 5.15 13.83 12.27
C LEU A 34 5.34 15.30 12.64
N PRO A 35 6.21 16.02 11.91
CA PRO A 35 6.23 17.47 11.98
C PRO A 35 4.84 18.05 11.73
N VAL A 36 4.54 19.20 12.35
CA VAL A 36 3.23 19.90 12.21
C VAL A 36 2.86 20.14 10.74
N ALA A 37 3.85 20.32 9.87
CA ALA A 37 3.62 20.50 8.45
C ALA A 37 3.11 19.25 7.73
N GLY A 38 3.33 18.04 8.27
CA GLY A 38 3.14 16.76 7.60
C GLY A 38 4.40 16.27 6.88
N ALA A 39 4.34 15.06 6.31
CA ALA A 39 5.42 14.48 5.53
C ALA A 39 5.51 15.10 4.13
N ASP A 40 6.73 15.23 3.59
CA ASP A 40 6.97 15.63 2.20
C ASP A 40 6.44 14.60 1.20
N CYS A 41 6.62 13.32 1.52
CA CYS A 41 6.24 12.19 0.69
C CYS A 41 5.65 11.06 1.53
N LEU A 42 4.73 10.31 0.93
CA LEU A 42 4.13 9.11 1.49
C LEU A 42 4.28 7.98 0.48
N VAL A 43 4.71 6.81 0.96
CA VAL A 43 4.81 5.60 0.15
C VAL A 43 3.92 4.55 0.78
N SER A 44 2.99 3.99 0.01
CA SER A 44 2.13 2.89 0.43
C SER A 44 2.15 1.81 -0.64
N CYS A 45 2.46 0.58 -0.24
CA CYS A 45 2.65 -0.55 -1.15
C CYS A 45 1.81 -1.74 -0.67
N PHE A 46 0.85 -2.18 -1.49
CA PHE A 46 -0.02 -3.34 -1.28
C PHE A 46 -0.83 -3.32 0.04
N CYS A 47 -1.07 -2.14 0.59
CA CYS A 47 -1.68 -1.97 1.91
C CYS A 47 -3.18 -1.71 1.82
N LEU A 48 -3.59 -0.65 1.11
CA LEU A 48 -4.93 -0.09 1.24
C LEU A 48 -6.02 -1.04 0.72
N GLU A 49 -5.79 -1.69 -0.43
CA GLU A 49 -6.69 -2.69 -0.99
C GLU A 49 -6.74 -3.96 -0.12
N SER A 50 -5.64 -4.29 0.54
CA SER A 50 -5.50 -5.49 1.37
C SER A 50 -6.21 -5.38 2.72
N VAL A 51 -6.45 -4.16 3.21
CA VAL A 51 -7.06 -3.93 4.53
C VAL A 51 -8.45 -3.31 4.43
N SER A 52 -8.91 -2.93 3.23
CA SER A 52 -10.22 -2.32 3.02
C SER A 52 -11.26 -3.36 2.60
N PRO A 53 -12.43 -3.44 3.27
CA PRO A 53 -13.46 -4.42 2.91
C PRO A 53 -14.20 -4.09 1.61
N ASP A 54 -14.21 -2.82 1.19
CA ASP A 54 -14.92 -2.34 0.02
C ASP A 54 -14.28 -1.06 -0.56
N LEU A 55 -14.74 -0.62 -1.74
CA LEU A 55 -14.26 0.59 -2.40
C LEU A 55 -14.46 1.85 -1.52
N PRO A 56 -15.62 2.11 -0.90
CA PRO A 56 -15.77 3.25 0.00
C PRO A 56 -14.77 3.25 1.16
N ALA A 57 -14.45 2.09 1.76
CA ALA A 57 -13.45 1.98 2.81
C ALA A 57 -12.04 2.25 2.28
N PHE A 58 -11.71 1.77 1.07
CA PHE A 58 -10.45 2.08 0.40
C PHE A 58 -10.29 3.59 0.17
N THR A 59 -11.32 4.26 -0.36
CA THR A 59 -11.30 5.70 -0.61
C THR A 59 -11.18 6.48 0.70
N ARG A 60 -11.89 6.08 1.76
CA ARG A 60 -11.74 6.70 3.09
C ARG A 60 -10.34 6.51 3.66
N ALA A 61 -9.77 5.30 3.59
CA ALA A 61 -8.42 5.02 4.08
C ALA A 61 -7.37 5.85 3.33
N LEU A 62 -7.52 5.99 2.01
CA LEU A 62 -6.69 6.87 1.18
C LEU A 62 -6.77 8.33 1.64
N GLY A 63 -7.98 8.82 1.92
CA GLY A 63 -8.19 10.16 2.48
C GLY A 63 -7.58 10.33 3.88
N HIS A 64 -7.66 9.32 4.75
CA HIS A 64 -7.07 9.37 6.08
C HIS A 64 -5.55 9.46 6.04
N ILE A 65 -4.88 8.61 5.25
CA ILE A 65 -3.42 8.68 5.11
C ILE A 65 -2.98 9.97 4.38
N GLY A 66 -3.84 10.54 3.52
CA GLY A 66 -3.57 11.80 2.86
C GLY A 66 -3.42 12.98 3.83
N LYS A 67 -4.02 12.92 5.02
CA LYS A 67 -3.82 13.93 6.08
C LYS A 67 -2.41 13.91 6.68
N LEU A 68 -1.65 12.83 6.46
CA LEU A 68 -0.25 12.74 6.90
C LEU A 68 0.69 13.51 5.97
N LEU A 69 0.24 13.83 4.74
CA LEU A 69 1.01 14.60 3.78
C LEU A 69 0.80 16.08 3.99
N ARG A 70 1.89 16.84 3.84
CA ARG A 70 1.80 18.29 3.75
C ARG A 70 1.11 18.73 2.47
N PRO A 71 0.50 19.94 2.43
CA PRO A 71 0.06 20.53 1.17
C PRO A 71 1.18 20.55 0.12
N GLY A 72 0.88 20.04 -1.08
CA GLY A 72 1.85 19.89 -2.17
C GLY A 72 2.85 18.74 -2.01
N GLY A 73 2.70 17.89 -0.99
CA GLY A 73 3.47 16.64 -0.86
C GLY A 73 3.08 15.58 -1.90
N HIS A 74 3.85 14.51 -1.98
CA HIS A 74 3.69 13.46 -2.99
C HIS A 74 3.30 12.10 -2.41
N LEU A 75 2.31 11.45 -3.01
CA LEU A 75 1.97 10.06 -2.73
C LEU A 75 2.55 9.15 -3.84
N MET A 76 3.27 8.11 -3.44
CA MET A 76 3.59 6.95 -4.27
C MET A 76 2.76 5.76 -3.78
N LEU A 77 1.75 5.38 -4.55
CA LEU A 77 0.85 4.27 -4.25
C LEU A 77 1.15 3.10 -5.20
N ILE A 78 1.39 1.92 -4.62
CA ILE A 78 1.47 0.64 -5.34
C ILE A 78 0.40 -0.27 -4.76
N GLY A 79 -0.36 -0.96 -5.60
CA GLY A 79 -1.34 -1.94 -5.17
C GLY A 79 -1.66 -2.97 -6.25
N ALA A 80 -2.43 -3.99 -5.88
CA ALA A 80 -2.91 -5.02 -6.79
C ALA A 80 -4.24 -4.62 -7.45
N LEU A 81 -4.34 -4.85 -8.76
CA LEU A 81 -5.59 -4.68 -9.51
C LEU A 81 -6.29 -6.04 -9.68
N GLY A 82 -7.61 -6.08 -9.44
CA GLY A 82 -8.46 -7.26 -9.60
C GLY A 82 -8.18 -8.41 -8.62
N GLU A 83 -7.25 -8.23 -7.68
CA GLU A 83 -6.95 -9.24 -6.66
C GLU A 83 -8.07 -9.31 -5.63
N SER A 84 -8.49 -10.53 -5.29
CA SER A 84 -9.55 -10.76 -4.28
C SER A 84 -9.02 -11.38 -2.99
N TYR A 85 -7.77 -11.84 -2.99
CA TYR A 85 -7.07 -12.37 -1.82
C TYR A 85 -5.58 -12.57 -2.10
N TYR A 86 -4.80 -12.68 -1.03
CA TYR A 86 -3.45 -13.25 -1.05
C TYR A 86 -3.25 -14.17 0.17
N PHE A 87 -2.14 -14.93 0.19
CA PHE A 87 -1.75 -15.72 1.35
C PHE A 87 -0.68 -14.98 2.15
N GLY A 88 -0.99 -14.64 3.41
CA GLY A 88 -0.04 -14.02 4.34
C GLY A 88 0.90 -15.01 5.04
N GLY A 89 0.66 -16.31 4.83
CA GLY A 89 1.39 -17.43 5.41
C GLY A 89 0.61 -18.74 5.18
N PRO A 90 1.17 -19.89 5.61
CA PRO A 90 0.52 -21.19 5.42
C PRO A 90 -0.90 -21.21 6.00
N GLY A 91 -1.91 -21.48 5.16
CA GLY A 91 -3.32 -21.50 5.54
C GLY A 91 -3.96 -20.14 5.88
N VAL A 92 -3.22 -19.04 5.81
CA VAL A 92 -3.72 -17.68 6.14
C VAL A 92 -4.12 -16.96 4.86
N ARG A 93 -5.37 -17.13 4.44
CA ARG A 93 -5.95 -16.43 3.28
C ARG A 93 -6.52 -15.08 3.71
N ILE A 94 -5.94 -14.00 3.22
CA ILE A 94 -6.34 -12.62 3.53
C ILE A 94 -7.17 -12.08 2.36
N PRO A 95 -8.43 -11.64 2.57
CA PRO A 95 -9.24 -11.06 1.52
C PRO A 95 -8.71 -9.68 1.10
N VAL A 96 -8.90 -9.34 -0.17
CA VAL A 96 -8.51 -8.06 -0.77
C VAL A 96 -9.74 -7.49 -1.49
N VAL A 97 -9.98 -6.18 -1.41
CA VAL A 97 -11.01 -5.57 -2.27
C VAL A 97 -10.51 -5.54 -3.72
N PRO A 98 -11.21 -6.19 -4.67
CA PRO A 98 -10.79 -6.17 -6.06
C PRO A 98 -11.07 -4.79 -6.66
N LEU A 99 -10.01 -4.03 -6.91
CA LEU A 99 -10.07 -2.71 -7.52
C LEU A 99 -9.63 -2.77 -8.98
N ASN A 100 -10.25 -1.96 -9.83
CA ASN A 100 -9.74 -1.66 -11.16
C ASN A 100 -9.00 -0.31 -11.18
N GLU A 101 -8.29 -0.06 -12.29
CA GLU A 101 -7.50 1.16 -12.48
C GLU A 101 -8.32 2.45 -12.31
N ALA A 102 -9.54 2.47 -12.87
CA ALA A 102 -10.42 3.64 -12.80
C ALA A 102 -10.85 3.95 -11.36
N GLN A 103 -11.23 2.93 -10.58
CA GLN A 103 -11.60 3.08 -9.18
C GLN A 103 -10.45 3.65 -8.33
N VAL A 104 -9.22 3.21 -8.59
CA VAL A 104 -8.02 3.76 -7.91
C VAL A 104 -7.81 5.23 -8.31
N CYS A 105 -7.88 5.53 -9.61
CA CYS A 105 -7.70 6.90 -10.11
C CYS A 105 -8.77 7.86 -9.58
N ASP A 106 -10.02 7.43 -9.54
CA ASP A 106 -11.12 8.26 -9.06
C ASP A 106 -11.05 8.46 -7.55
N SER A 107 -10.64 7.45 -6.78
CA SER A 107 -10.38 7.60 -5.34
C SER A 107 -9.24 8.59 -5.06
N LEU A 108 -8.18 8.59 -5.87
CA LEU A 108 -7.09 9.57 -5.78
C LEU A 108 -7.60 10.99 -6.04
N LYS A 109 -8.38 11.20 -7.10
CA LYS A 109 -8.97 12.51 -7.42
C LYS A 109 -9.92 12.98 -6.32
N GLU A 110 -10.79 12.10 -5.83
CA GLU A 110 -11.73 12.38 -4.73
C GLU A 110 -10.98 12.78 -3.45
N SER A 111 -9.82 12.16 -3.20
CA SER A 111 -8.93 12.49 -2.08
C SER A 111 -8.08 13.76 -2.31
N GLY A 112 -8.29 14.49 -3.41
CA GLY A 112 -7.63 15.76 -3.71
C GLY A 112 -6.27 15.64 -4.40
N TYR A 113 -5.88 14.45 -4.89
CA TYR A 113 -4.62 14.28 -5.60
C TYR A 113 -4.74 14.63 -7.08
N THR A 114 -3.65 15.21 -7.60
CA THR A 114 -3.42 15.33 -9.06
C THR A 114 -2.51 14.19 -9.50
N LEU A 115 -2.95 13.39 -10.47
CA LEU A 115 -2.18 12.26 -10.98
C LEU A 115 -0.98 12.76 -11.81
N ILE A 116 0.23 12.44 -11.37
CA ILE A 116 1.47 12.78 -12.08
C ILE A 116 1.90 11.65 -13.02
N ARG A 117 1.81 10.41 -12.54
CA ARG A 117 2.21 9.21 -13.29
C ARG A 117 1.40 8.01 -12.82
N LEU A 118 1.02 7.17 -13.77
CA LEU A 118 0.38 5.88 -13.56
C LEU A 118 1.05 4.86 -14.47
N GLU A 119 1.37 3.70 -13.92
CA GLU A 119 1.94 2.58 -14.66
C GLU A 119 1.19 1.32 -14.23
N VAL A 120 0.73 0.55 -15.21
CA VAL A 120 0.06 -0.73 -14.97
C VAL A 120 0.97 -1.85 -15.43
N TYR A 121 1.29 -2.75 -14.50
CA TYR A 121 2.05 -3.95 -14.80
C TYR A 121 1.12 -5.16 -14.86
N THR A 122 1.07 -5.80 -16.02
CA THR A 122 0.36 -7.07 -16.19
C THR A 122 1.28 -8.22 -15.80
N LEU A 123 0.90 -8.94 -14.73
CA LEU A 123 1.58 -10.17 -14.33
C LEU A 123 1.60 -11.17 -15.49
N ALA A 124 2.80 -11.63 -15.87
CA ALA A 124 2.93 -12.62 -16.90
C ALA A 124 2.23 -13.93 -16.48
N PRO A 125 1.63 -14.70 -17.41
CA PRO A 125 1.02 -15.99 -17.10
C PRO A 125 1.99 -16.95 -16.38
N SER A 126 3.28 -16.83 -16.67
CA SER A 126 4.34 -17.62 -16.08
C SER A 126 4.60 -17.36 -14.60
N ILE A 127 4.07 -16.30 -13.99
CA ILE A 127 4.26 -15.99 -12.55
C ILE A 127 2.95 -16.01 -11.76
N GLN A 128 1.80 -16.24 -12.41
CA GLN A 128 0.49 -16.39 -11.73
C GLN A 128 0.48 -17.54 -10.72
N HIS A 129 1.30 -18.58 -10.92
CA HIS A 129 1.41 -19.70 -9.99
C HIS A 129 2.10 -19.35 -8.66
N LEU A 130 2.78 -18.20 -8.56
CA LEU A 130 3.35 -17.70 -7.30
C LEU A 130 2.29 -17.15 -6.34
N GLN A 131 1.08 -16.88 -6.84
CA GLN A 131 -0.09 -16.53 -6.04
C GLN A 131 -0.94 -17.76 -5.66
N ALA A 132 -0.61 -18.95 -6.18
CA ALA A 132 -1.29 -20.20 -5.83
C ALA A 132 -0.68 -20.82 -4.56
N PRO A 133 -1.49 -21.47 -3.70
CA PRO A 133 -0.95 -22.19 -2.56
C PRO A 133 0.00 -23.29 -3.03
N SER A 134 1.01 -23.58 -2.20
CA SER A 134 1.95 -24.65 -2.49
C SER A 134 1.19 -25.98 -2.61
N LYS A 135 1.58 -26.87 -3.55
CA LYS A 135 0.89 -28.15 -3.77
C LYS A 135 0.81 -29.06 -2.53
N SER A 136 1.58 -28.77 -1.49
CA SER A 136 1.52 -29.41 -0.16
C SER A 136 0.30 -29.02 0.68
N GLU A 137 -0.43 -27.98 0.32
CA GLU A 137 -1.55 -27.43 1.11
C GLU A 137 -2.93 -27.88 0.61
N VAL A 138 -3.01 -28.54 -0.55
CA VAL A 138 -4.28 -29.09 -1.09
C VAL A 138 -4.61 -30.47 -0.50
N ASN A 139 -3.66 -31.12 0.17
CA ASN A 139 -3.81 -32.48 0.72
C ASN A 139 -3.62 -32.55 2.25
N LYS A 140 -4.27 -31.66 3.00
CA LYS A 140 -4.50 -31.84 4.44
C LYS A 140 -5.93 -31.48 4.83
#